data_AF-A0A930MNU7-F1
#
_entry.id   AF-A0A930MNU7-F1
#
_cell.length_a   1.000
_cell.length_b   1.000
_cell.length_c   1.000
_cell.angle_alpha   90.00
_cell.angle_beta   90.00
_cell.angle_gamma   90.00
#
_symmetry.space_group_name_H-M   'P 1'
#
loop_
_entity.id
_entity.type
_entity.pdbx_description
1 polymer ?
#
loop_
_entity_poly.entity_id
_entity_poly.type
_entity_poly.pdbx_seq_one_letter_code
_entity_poly.pdbx_strand_id
1 'polypeptide(L)'
;NTSSLFRVLAVLDNTYICSADNYFTENVFTPYVYRSYYASVYGDAPSEEYYLTVDDDGRITDVQIGGAHGWYMLGQAYFSRAFSTHFAALLREAYEQDASVRGLLWEQFYMRHIEELTLERQEYADGIIYEFDTLADIQAFDESFPVQDYIN
;
A
#
# COMPACT_ATOMS: atom_id res chain seq x y z
N ASN A 1 1.01 2.89 -8.37
CA ASN A 1 1.08 2.13 -9.65
C ASN A 1 2.53 1.76 -9.99
N THR A 2 2.73 0.69 -10.78
CA THR A 2 4.06 0.18 -11.17
C THR A 2 4.86 1.16 -12.02
N SER A 3 4.23 1.92 -12.91
CA SER A 3 4.90 2.90 -13.76
C SER A 3 5.58 4.01 -12.96
N SER A 4 4.94 4.52 -11.90
CA SER A 4 5.53 5.50 -10.99
C SER A 4 6.75 4.93 -10.27
N LEU A 5 6.65 3.71 -9.73
CA LEU A 5 7.79 3.05 -9.07
C LEU A 5 8.92 2.73 -10.06
N PHE A 6 8.60 2.35 -11.29
CA PHE A 6 9.59 2.07 -12.33
C PHE A 6 10.53 3.26 -12.56
N ARG A 7 10.00 4.49 -12.50
CA ARG A 7 10.78 5.72 -12.69
C ARG A 7 11.78 6.00 -11.57
N VAL A 8 11.61 5.38 -10.40
CA VAL A 8 12.41 5.64 -9.19
C VAL A 8 13.17 4.40 -8.69
N LEU A 9 13.20 3.30 -9.46
CA LEU A 9 13.88 2.06 -9.06
C LEU A 9 15.34 2.26 -8.62
N ALA A 10 16.04 3.23 -9.21
CA ALA A 10 17.44 3.51 -8.89
C ALA A 10 17.66 4.15 -7.51
N VAL A 11 16.61 4.66 -6.87
CA VAL A 11 16.68 5.32 -5.55
C VAL A 11 15.91 4.56 -4.46
N LEU A 12 15.27 3.44 -4.79
CA LEU A 12 14.68 2.54 -3.80
C LEU A 12 15.80 1.90 -2.97
N ASP A 13 15.73 2.04 -1.66
CA ASP A 13 16.70 1.49 -0.72
C ASP A 13 16.01 1.15 0.60
N ASN A 14 16.13 2.01 1.61
CA ASN A 14 15.35 1.97 2.84
C ASN A 14 14.26 3.04 2.73
N THR A 15 13.16 2.70 2.07
CA THR A 15 12.26 3.69 1.49
C THR A 15 10.82 3.43 1.91
N TYR A 16 10.14 4.48 2.36
CA TYR A 16 8.68 4.48 2.49
C TYR A 16 8.02 4.68 1.13
N ILE A 17 7.02 3.84 0.84
CA ILE A 17 6.14 3.95 -0.32
C ILE A 17 4.79 4.42 0.21
N CYS A 18 4.34 5.59 -0.25
CA CYS A 18 3.10 6.20 0.21
C CYS A 18 2.19 6.50 -0.98
N SER A 19 0.89 6.26 -0.81
CA SER A 19 -0.14 6.82 -1.69
C SER A 19 -0.39 8.29 -1.31
N ALA A 20 -0.68 9.12 -2.31
CA ALA A 20 -0.74 10.58 -2.13
C ALA A 20 -2.09 11.07 -1.56
N ASP A 21 -3.08 10.20 -1.60
CA ASP A 21 -4.45 10.30 -1.10
C ASP A 21 -4.62 9.75 0.32
N ASN A 22 -3.55 9.27 0.96
CA ASN A 22 -3.60 8.88 2.35
C ASN A 22 -3.37 10.08 3.29
N TYR A 23 -4.16 10.13 4.37
CA TYR A 23 -4.03 11.07 5.46
C TYR A 23 -3.75 10.33 6.77
N PHE A 24 -2.82 10.86 7.56
CA PHE A 24 -2.38 10.28 8.84
C PHE A 24 -2.71 11.24 9.98
N THR A 25 -3.46 10.79 10.99
CA THR A 25 -3.81 11.63 12.17
C THR A 25 -2.65 11.78 13.15
N GLU A 26 -1.64 10.92 13.05
CA GLU A 26 -0.39 10.99 13.80
C GLU A 26 0.82 10.68 12.91
N ASN A 27 2.03 10.87 13.45
CA ASN A 27 3.25 10.54 12.71
C ASN A 27 3.53 9.03 12.78
N VAL A 28 3.27 8.34 11.68
CA VAL A 28 3.48 6.89 11.52
C VAL A 28 4.88 6.52 11.01
N PHE A 29 5.75 7.51 10.74
CA PHE A 29 7.08 7.31 10.15
C PHE A 29 8.16 7.25 11.23
N THR A 30 9.04 6.27 11.12
CA THR A 30 10.18 6.11 12.03
C THR A 30 11.50 6.10 11.26
N PRO A 31 12.60 6.56 11.87
CA PRO A 31 13.91 6.55 11.22
C PRO A 31 14.54 5.14 11.13
N TYR A 32 14.03 4.16 11.88
CA TYR A 32 14.62 2.83 11.99
C TYR A 32 13.55 1.75 11.88
N VAL A 33 13.51 1.12 10.71
CA VAL A 33 12.63 -0.03 10.43
C VAL A 33 13.49 -1.19 9.95
N TYR A 34 13.34 -2.34 10.60
CA TYR A 34 14.21 -3.50 10.38
C TYR A 34 13.71 -4.46 9.30
N ARG A 35 12.40 -4.47 9.07
CA ARG A 35 11.73 -5.43 8.18
C ARG A 35 10.81 -4.69 7.25
N SER A 36 10.73 -5.15 6.01
CA SER A 36 9.76 -4.60 5.07
C SER A 36 8.36 -4.93 5.54
N TYR A 37 7.45 -3.98 5.45
CA TYR A 37 6.09 -4.16 5.93
C TYR A 37 5.09 -3.42 5.05
N TYR A 38 3.82 -3.77 5.20
CA TYR A 38 2.68 -3.00 4.70
C TYR A 38 1.81 -2.55 5.88
N ALA A 39 1.49 -1.25 5.97
CA ALA A 39 0.52 -0.73 6.94
C ALA A 39 -0.88 -1.32 6.72
N SER A 40 -1.56 -1.70 7.78
CA SER A 40 -2.85 -2.39 7.67
C SER A 40 -3.78 -1.96 8.77
N VAL A 41 -5.05 -1.82 8.40
CA VAL A 41 -6.14 -1.56 9.33
C VAL A 41 -7.16 -2.68 9.24
N TYR A 42 -7.96 -2.83 10.29
CA TYR A 42 -9.00 -3.84 10.34
C TYR A 42 -10.32 -3.26 9.85
N GLY A 43 -10.96 -3.93 8.89
CA GLY A 43 -12.31 -3.61 8.41
C GLY A 43 -13.33 -4.62 8.91
N ASP A 44 -14.48 -4.12 9.38
CA ASP A 44 -15.63 -4.92 9.83
C ASP A 44 -16.79 -4.96 8.82
N ALA A 45 -16.61 -4.36 7.64
CA ALA A 45 -17.64 -4.26 6.61
C ALA A 45 -17.09 -4.68 5.23
N PRO A 46 -17.95 -5.18 4.33
CA PRO A 46 -17.50 -5.56 3.00
C PRO A 46 -16.93 -4.39 2.20
N SER A 47 -15.80 -4.63 1.55
CA SER A 47 -15.13 -3.67 0.67
C SER A 47 -14.37 -4.40 -0.43
N GLU A 48 -13.88 -3.65 -1.43
CA GLU A 48 -13.03 -4.16 -2.52
C GLU A 48 -11.52 -4.03 -2.19
N GLU A 49 -11.20 -3.85 -0.90
CA GLU A 49 -9.83 -3.66 -0.41
C GLU A 49 -8.96 -4.92 -0.52
N TYR A 50 -7.66 -4.74 -0.34
CA TYR A 50 -6.67 -5.82 -0.43
C TYR A 50 -6.48 -6.49 0.93
N TYR A 51 -7.31 -7.50 1.22
CA TYR A 51 -7.31 -8.24 2.48
C TYR A 51 -6.12 -9.19 2.59
N LEU A 52 -5.54 -9.27 3.79
CA LEU A 52 -4.29 -9.96 4.10
C LEU A 52 -4.52 -11.27 4.86
N THR A 53 -3.80 -12.31 4.45
CA THR A 53 -3.51 -13.48 5.29
C THR A 53 -2.05 -13.43 5.74
N VAL A 54 -1.79 -13.79 7.00
CA VAL A 54 -0.43 -13.83 7.57
C VAL A 54 -0.12 -15.19 8.19
N ASP A 55 1.16 -15.53 8.29
CA ASP A 55 1.64 -16.65 9.11
C ASP A 55 1.83 -16.24 10.59
N ASP A 56 2.30 -17.19 11.40
CA ASP A 56 2.52 -17.01 12.85
C ASP A 56 3.58 -15.94 13.17
N ASP A 57 4.48 -15.62 12.23
CA ASP A 57 5.50 -14.58 12.35
C ASP A 57 5.02 -13.21 11.84
N GLY A 58 3.77 -13.13 11.36
CA GLY A 58 3.18 -11.90 10.82
C GLY A 58 3.59 -11.59 9.37
N ARG A 59 4.28 -12.52 8.69
CA ARG A 59 4.57 -12.37 7.26
C ARG A 59 3.28 -12.53 6.47
N ILE A 60 3.05 -11.60 5.54
CA ILE A 60 1.96 -11.67 4.58
C ILE A 60 2.21 -12.86 3.64
N THR A 61 1.28 -13.81 3.64
CA THR A 61 1.34 -15.06 2.86
C THR A 61 0.37 -15.08 1.70
N ASP A 62 -0.73 -14.33 1.79
CA ASP A 62 -1.71 -14.18 0.71
C ASP A 62 -2.39 -12.82 0.77
N VAL A 63 -2.86 -12.36 -0.39
CA VAL A 63 -3.60 -11.11 -0.55
C VAL A 63 -4.77 -11.34 -1.49
N GLN A 64 -5.97 -11.04 -1.01
CA GLN A 64 -7.21 -11.16 -1.79
C GLN A 64 -7.80 -9.77 -2.02
N ILE A 65 -8.23 -9.50 -3.27
CA ILE A 65 -9.02 -8.30 -3.58
C ILE A 65 -10.47 -8.57 -3.18
N GLY A 66 -11.00 -7.69 -2.34
CA GLY A 66 -12.32 -7.78 -1.76
C GLY A 66 -12.39 -8.74 -0.56
N GLY A 67 -13.25 -8.41 0.38
CA GLY A 67 -13.43 -9.17 1.61
C GLY A 67 -14.61 -8.67 2.44
N ALA A 68 -15.12 -9.51 3.34
CA ALA A 68 -16.26 -9.16 4.19
C ALA A 68 -15.84 -8.46 5.49
N HIS A 69 -14.67 -8.83 6.02
CA HIS A 69 -14.02 -8.28 7.20
C HIS A 69 -12.61 -8.85 7.29
N GLY A 70 -11.72 -8.20 8.04
CA GLY A 70 -10.33 -8.60 8.20
C GLY A 70 -9.35 -7.44 8.07
N TRP A 71 -8.06 -7.77 8.17
CA TRP A 71 -6.99 -6.80 7.94
C TRP A 71 -6.79 -6.59 6.44
N TYR A 72 -6.72 -5.34 6.01
CA TYR A 72 -6.44 -4.99 4.62
C TYR A 72 -5.32 -3.94 4.52
N MET A 73 -4.71 -3.86 3.34
CA MET A 73 -3.64 -2.90 3.03
C MET A 73 -4.17 -1.47 3.01
N LEU A 74 -3.71 -0.62 3.93
CA LEU A 74 -4.05 0.80 3.95
C LEU A 74 -2.89 1.62 4.54
N GLY A 75 -2.43 2.62 3.80
CA GLY A 75 -1.34 3.49 4.22
C GLY A 75 0.01 3.15 3.58
N GLN A 76 1.08 3.51 4.30
CA GLN A 76 2.45 3.38 3.82
C GLN A 76 2.97 1.94 3.89
N ALA A 77 3.73 1.55 2.88
CA ALA A 77 4.62 0.41 2.95
C ALA A 77 6.06 0.87 3.23
N TYR A 78 6.86 0.02 3.86
CA TYR A 78 8.30 0.23 3.98
C TYR A 78 9.05 -0.86 3.23
N PHE A 79 9.91 -0.45 2.30
CA PHE A 79 10.82 -1.33 1.60
C PHE A 79 12.19 -1.22 2.24
N SER A 80 12.65 -2.31 2.87
CA SER A 80 14.05 -2.45 3.29
C SER A 80 14.98 -2.54 2.06
N ARG A 81 16.27 -2.23 2.24
CA ARG A 81 17.30 -2.37 1.19
C ARG A 81 17.22 -3.69 0.42
N ALA A 82 17.06 -4.80 1.14
CA ALA A 82 16.98 -6.13 0.54
C ALA A 82 15.72 -6.29 -0.33
N PHE A 83 14.57 -5.86 0.20
CA PHE A 83 13.32 -5.87 -0.55
C PHE A 83 13.37 -4.95 -1.76
N SER A 84 13.83 -3.71 -1.60
CA SER A 84 13.99 -2.73 -2.68
C SER A 84 14.85 -3.28 -3.81
N THR A 85 15.97 -3.91 -3.47
CA THR A 85 16.88 -4.52 -4.46
C THR A 85 16.17 -5.62 -5.25
N HIS A 86 15.45 -6.51 -4.56
CA HIS A 86 14.78 -7.63 -5.20
C HIS A 86 13.57 -7.19 -6.03
N PHE A 87 12.71 -6.34 -5.45
CA PHE A 87 11.57 -5.72 -6.12
C PHE A 87 12.00 -4.96 -7.38
N ALA A 88 13.07 -4.17 -7.31
CA ALA A 88 13.56 -3.42 -8.46
C ALA A 88 14.07 -4.31 -9.59
N ALA A 89 14.68 -5.46 -9.26
CA ALA A 89 15.10 -6.43 -10.26
C ALA A 89 13.89 -7.08 -10.95
N LEU A 90 12.93 -7.58 -10.17
CA LEU A 90 11.71 -8.21 -10.67
C LEU A 90 10.89 -7.24 -11.51
N LEU A 91 10.63 -6.02 -11.00
CA LEU A 91 9.83 -5.03 -11.70
C LEU A 91 10.52 -4.58 -12.99
N ARG A 92 11.84 -4.39 -12.99
CA ARG A 92 12.56 -3.98 -14.21
C ARG A 92 12.37 -5.00 -15.32
N GLU A 93 12.63 -6.26 -15.01
CA GLU A 93 12.49 -7.35 -15.97
C GLU A 93 11.05 -7.46 -16.49
N ALA A 94 10.07 -7.52 -15.59
CA ALA A 94 8.67 -7.68 -15.95
C ALA A 94 8.12 -6.49 -16.77
N TYR A 95 8.50 -5.26 -16.41
CA TYR A 95 8.03 -4.04 -17.08
C TYR A 95 8.57 -3.89 -18.52
N GLU A 96 9.75 -4.44 -18.79
CA GLU A 96 10.37 -4.49 -20.11
C GLU A 96 9.80 -5.61 -20.99
N GLN A 97 9.51 -6.77 -20.38
CA GLN A 97 9.05 -7.96 -21.11
C GLN A 97 7.54 -8.03 -21.33
N ASP A 98 6.72 -7.51 -20.40
CA ASP A 98 5.27 -7.56 -20.45
C ASP A 98 4.64 -6.16 -20.34
N ALA A 99 4.03 -5.71 -21.43
CA ALA A 99 3.35 -4.41 -21.47
C ALA A 99 2.15 -4.33 -20.50
N SER A 100 1.57 -5.45 -20.09
CA SER A 100 0.46 -5.49 -19.12
C SER A 100 0.88 -4.99 -17.74
N VAL A 101 2.15 -5.18 -17.36
CA VAL A 101 2.71 -4.78 -16.06
C VAL A 101 2.63 -3.27 -15.86
N ARG A 102 2.67 -2.49 -16.94
CA ARG A 102 2.68 -1.01 -16.88
C ARG A 102 1.39 -0.40 -16.36
N GLY A 103 0.27 -1.14 -16.49
CA GLY A 103 -1.04 -0.72 -16.01
C GLY A 103 -1.36 -1.19 -14.59
N LEU A 104 -0.48 -1.95 -13.94
CA LEU A 104 -0.77 -2.54 -12.64
C LEU A 104 -0.59 -1.54 -11.48
N LEU A 105 -1.34 -1.79 -10.42
CA LEU A 105 -0.94 -1.35 -9.09
C LEU A 105 0.29 -2.13 -8.62
N TRP A 106 1.12 -1.53 -7.78
CA TRP A 106 2.35 -2.20 -7.38
C TRP A 106 2.06 -3.34 -6.39
N GLU A 107 0.96 -3.23 -5.67
CA GLU A 107 0.33 -4.23 -4.82
C GLU A 107 -0.06 -5.46 -5.65
N GLN A 108 -0.70 -5.25 -6.81
CA GLN A 108 -1.01 -6.35 -7.74
C GLN A 108 0.24 -7.01 -8.32
N PHE A 109 1.32 -6.25 -8.51
CA PHE A 109 2.61 -6.81 -8.88
C PHE A 109 3.21 -7.63 -7.71
N TYR A 110 3.16 -7.09 -6.50
CA TYR A 110 3.57 -7.78 -5.27
C TYR A 110 2.83 -9.10 -5.07
N MET A 111 1.51 -9.13 -5.29
CA MET A 111 0.70 -10.36 -5.22
C MET A 111 1.23 -11.49 -6.11
N ARG A 112 1.74 -11.17 -7.30
CA ARG A 112 2.31 -12.16 -8.24
C ARG A 112 3.66 -12.72 -7.79
N HIS A 113 4.32 -12.04 -6.86
CA HIS A 113 5.67 -12.33 -6.37
C HIS A 113 5.70 -12.49 -4.85
N ILE A 114 4.58 -12.82 -4.22
CA ILE A 114 4.42 -12.85 -2.76
C ILE A 114 5.34 -13.88 -2.06
N GLU A 115 5.72 -14.94 -2.77
CA GLU A 115 6.68 -15.93 -2.29
C GLU A 115 8.11 -15.36 -2.26
N GLU A 116 8.46 -14.52 -3.24
CA GLU A 116 9.79 -13.92 -3.44
C GLU A 116 9.98 -12.64 -2.62
N LEU A 117 8.90 -11.87 -2.43
CA LEU A 117 8.88 -10.59 -1.77
C LEU A 117 8.24 -10.72 -0.39
N THR A 118 9.05 -10.54 0.66
CA THR A 118 8.56 -10.66 2.05
C THR A 118 8.13 -9.31 2.59
N LEU A 119 6.86 -9.16 2.93
CA LEU A 119 6.32 -8.07 3.74
C LEU A 119 5.70 -8.65 5.01
N GLU A 120 5.88 -7.97 6.13
CA GLU A 120 5.12 -8.20 7.36
C GLU A 120 3.90 -7.29 7.42
N ARG A 121 2.83 -7.73 8.09
CA ARG A 121 1.70 -6.86 8.38
C ARG A 121 2.06 -5.92 9.54
N GLN A 122 1.98 -4.61 9.30
CA GLN A 122 2.09 -3.61 10.35
C GLN A 122 0.71 -3.06 10.67
N GLU A 123 0.18 -3.42 11.84
CA GLU A 123 -1.17 -3.05 12.24
C GLU A 123 -1.23 -1.61 12.75
N TYR A 124 -2.29 -0.90 12.35
CA TYR A 124 -2.68 0.39 12.88
C TYR A 124 -4.12 0.33 13.38
N ALA A 125 -4.39 1.10 14.43
CA ALA A 125 -5.75 1.26 14.95
C ALA A 125 -6.61 2.03 13.94
N ASP A 126 -7.93 1.79 14.02
CA ASP A 126 -8.90 2.59 13.28
C ASP A 126 -8.74 4.09 13.59
N GLY A 127 -8.91 4.92 12.57
CA GLY A 127 -8.75 6.38 12.64
C GLY A 127 -7.31 6.90 12.66
N ILE A 128 -6.29 6.04 12.50
CA ILE A 128 -4.90 6.49 12.30
C ILE A 128 -4.63 6.84 10.84
N ILE A 129 -5.17 6.04 9.92
CA ILE A 129 -4.94 6.15 8.48
C ILE A 129 -6.29 6.29 7.79
N TYR A 130 -6.42 7.30 6.95
CA TYR A 130 -7.58 7.51 6.09
C TYR A 130 -7.12 7.53 4.63
N GLU A 131 -7.96 7.03 3.74
CA GLU A 131 -7.82 7.19 2.30
C GLU A 131 -9.01 7.99 1.76
N PHE A 132 -8.71 8.89 0.83
CA PHE A 132 -9.71 9.81 0.27
C PHE A 132 -9.81 9.62 -1.24
N ASP A 133 -10.52 8.57 -1.66
CA ASP A 133 -10.80 8.29 -3.06
C ASP A 133 -11.83 9.24 -3.66
N THR A 134 -12.76 9.70 -2.82
CA THR A 134 -13.89 10.52 -3.23
C THR A 134 -14.07 11.73 -2.32
N LEU A 135 -14.81 12.72 -2.83
CA LEU A 135 -15.23 13.86 -2.01
C LEU A 135 -16.09 13.40 -0.82
N ALA A 136 -16.88 12.33 -0.97
CA ALA A 136 -17.71 11.81 0.11
C ALA A 136 -16.86 11.32 1.30
N ASP A 137 -15.70 10.73 1.03
CA ASP A 137 -14.79 10.26 2.08
C ASP A 137 -14.25 11.44 2.90
N ILE A 138 -13.87 12.53 2.22
CA ILE A 138 -13.42 13.76 2.88
C ILE A 138 -14.54 14.38 3.70
N GLN A 139 -15.77 14.43 3.18
CA GLN A 139 -16.91 14.99 3.90
C GLN A 139 -17.34 14.13 5.11
N ALA A 140 -17.19 12.81 5.01
CA ALA A 140 -17.42 11.91 6.13
C ALA A 140 -16.38 12.10 7.25
N PHE A 141 -15.15 12.48 6.88
CA PHE A 141 -14.08 12.82 7.82
C PHE A 141 -14.21 14.23 8.42
N ASP A 142 -14.49 15.24 7.58
CA ASP A 142 -14.65 16.64 7.95
C ASP A 142 -15.94 17.21 7.35
N GLU A 143 -17.01 17.24 8.15
CA GLU A 143 -18.32 17.78 7.75
C GLU A 143 -18.27 19.26 7.33
N SER A 144 -17.22 19.99 7.74
CA SER A 144 -17.03 21.40 7.39
C SER A 144 -16.27 21.61 6.08
N PHE A 145 -15.83 20.52 5.43
CA PHE A 145 -15.06 20.60 4.20
C PHE A 145 -15.85 21.33 3.10
N PRO A 146 -15.29 22.42 2.52
CA PRO A 146 -16.04 23.29 1.63
C PRO A 146 -16.27 22.63 0.27
N VAL A 147 -17.53 22.32 -0.02
CA VAL A 147 -17.98 21.94 -1.37
C VAL A 147 -18.38 23.21 -2.13
N GLN A 148 -17.43 24.08 -2.41
CA GLN A 148 -17.68 25.12 -3.41
C GLN A 148 -17.39 24.52 -4.79
N ASP A 149 -18.33 24.69 -5.72
CA ASP A 149 -18.27 24.20 -7.10
C ASP A 149 -16.98 24.67 -7.78
N TYR A 150 -15.90 23.90 -7.69
CA TYR A 150 -14.69 24.05 -8.51
C TYR A 150 -14.96 23.48 -9.90
N ILE A 151 -16.04 23.94 -10.54
CA ILE A 151 -16.30 23.82 -11.97
C ILE A 151 -16.96 25.13 -12.42
N ASN A 152 -16.13 26.04 -12.93
CA ASN A 152 -16.51 26.95 -14.01
C ASN A 152 -15.50 26.74 -15.14
#